data_AF-A0A2T7ETQ8-F1
#
_entry.id   AF-A0A2T7ETQ8-F1
#
_cell.length_a   1.000
_cell.length_b   1.000
_cell.length_c   1.000
_cell.angle_alpha   90.00
_cell.angle_beta   90.00
_cell.angle_gamma   90.00
#
_symmetry.space_group_name_H-M   'P 1'
#
loop_
_entity.id
_entity.type
_entity.pdbx_description
1 polymer ?
#
loop_
_entity_poly.entity_id
_entity_poly.type
_entity_poly.pdbx_seq_one_letter_code
_entity_poly.pdbx_strand_id
1 'polypeptide(L)'
;MAANVAGEGNKAAAGPASLHSKTLLKSEPLYQYILESTVFPREPDCLRELRLATASHPMAAMAASPDEVQLFGLLLEMLGARNAIEVGVFTGYSLLAIALALPDDGKIVAIDFTRES
;
A
#
# COMPACT_ATOMS: atom_id res chain seq x y z
N MET A 1 32.84 45.74 6.73
CA MET A 1 31.87 46.00 5.65
C MET A 1 31.80 44.74 4.81
N ALA A 2 30.59 44.21 4.63
CA ALA A 2 30.29 42.83 4.24
C ALA A 2 30.47 42.53 2.75
N ALA A 3 30.45 41.21 2.43
CA ALA A 3 29.92 40.52 1.24
C ALA A 3 30.95 39.57 0.59
N ASN A 4 30.65 38.33 0.19
CA ASN A 4 29.52 37.43 0.42
C ASN A 4 29.97 36.01 0.03
N VAL A 5 29.32 35.01 0.63
CA VAL A 5 29.67 33.58 0.62
C VAL A 5 29.10 32.86 -0.61
N ALA A 6 29.76 31.76 -0.96
CA ALA A 6 29.44 30.71 -1.92
C ALA A 6 27.97 30.23 -1.94
N GLY A 7 27.58 29.62 -3.07
CA GLY A 7 26.37 28.81 -3.16
C GLY A 7 25.98 28.43 -4.58
N GLU A 8 26.73 27.53 -5.21
CA GLU A 8 26.22 26.75 -6.34
C GLU A 8 25.15 25.79 -5.82
N GLY A 9 23.88 26.24 -5.87
CA GLY A 9 22.71 25.43 -5.60
C GLY A 9 22.40 24.54 -6.79
N ASN A 10 22.82 23.28 -6.69
CA ASN A 10 22.40 22.17 -7.54
C ASN A 10 20.87 22.16 -7.72
N LYS A 11 20.41 22.28 -8.98
CA LYS A 11 19.02 22.03 -9.36
C LYS A 11 18.75 20.54 -9.21
N ALA A 12 18.33 20.12 -8.02
CA ALA A 12 17.67 18.84 -7.86
C ALA A 12 16.38 18.87 -8.69
N ALA A 13 16.32 17.97 -9.67
CA ALA A 13 15.17 17.77 -10.53
C ALA A 13 13.90 17.60 -9.71
N ALA A 14 12.83 18.25 -10.15
CA ALA A 14 11.49 18.02 -9.63
C ALA A 14 11.13 16.53 -9.80
N GLY A 15 11.06 15.79 -8.69
CA GLY A 15 10.45 14.46 -8.66
C GLY A 15 8.96 14.54 -8.98
N PRO A 16 8.33 13.45 -9.44
CA PRO A 16 6.94 13.47 -9.88
C PRO A 16 6.02 13.84 -8.71
N ALA A 17 4.91 14.49 -9.06
CA ALA A 17 3.85 15.03 -8.22
C ALA A 17 3.76 14.43 -6.82
N SER A 18 3.61 15.31 -5.82
CA SER A 18 3.23 15.00 -4.44
C SER A 18 2.07 13.99 -4.39
N LEU A 19 2.41 12.70 -4.43
CA LEU A 19 1.57 11.61 -3.95
C LEU A 19 1.30 12.01 -2.51
N HIS A 20 0.07 12.41 -2.19
CA HIS A 20 -0.34 12.44 -0.81
C HIS A 20 -0.16 11.01 -0.31
N SER A 21 0.96 10.79 0.37
CA SER A 21 1.26 9.55 1.05
C SER A 21 0.07 9.21 1.91
N LYS A 22 -0.50 8.01 1.71
CA LYS A 22 -1.57 7.49 2.54
C LYS A 22 -1.03 7.16 3.92
N THR A 23 -0.67 8.17 4.69
CA THR A 23 -0.07 8.00 6.00
C THR A 23 -0.67 9.00 6.98
N LEU A 24 -0.94 8.51 8.19
CA LEU A 24 -1.34 9.31 9.34
C LEU A 24 -0.13 9.71 10.20
N LEU A 25 1.08 9.34 9.77
CA LEU A 25 2.31 9.59 10.51
C LEU A 25 2.76 11.04 10.35
N LYS A 26 3.57 11.49 11.31
CA LYS A 26 4.06 12.86 11.38
C LYS A 26 4.96 13.29 10.22
N SER A 27 5.53 12.35 9.46
CA SER A 27 6.42 12.67 8.35
C SER A 27 6.51 11.53 7.34
N GLU A 28 6.69 11.90 6.08
CA GLU A 28 6.82 10.92 4.99
C GLU A 28 8.07 10.04 5.09
N PRO A 29 9.25 10.56 5.48
CA PRO A 29 10.42 9.69 5.70
C PRO A 29 10.21 8.61 6.76
N LEU A 30 9.37 8.87 7.78
CA LEU A 30 9.05 7.85 8.78
C LEU A 30 8.17 6.75 8.19
N TYR A 31 7.21 7.12 7.35
CA TYR A 31 6.37 6.16 6.65
C TYR A 31 7.19 5.29 5.71
N GLN A 32 8.05 5.91 4.88
CA GLN A 32 8.96 5.18 4.00
C GLN A 32 9.90 4.25 4.76
N TYR A 33 10.42 4.68 5.92
CA TYR A 33 11.23 3.82 6.77
C TYR A 33 10.49 2.55 7.18
N ILE A 34 9.21 2.64 7.60
CA ILE A 34 8.40 1.46 7.95
C ILE A 34 8.21 0.57 6.73
N LEU A 35 7.85 1.15 5.59
CA LEU A 35 7.62 0.40 4.36
C LEU A 35 8.86 -0.38 3.93
N GLU A 36 10.01 0.27 3.86
CA GLU A 36 11.27 -0.32 3.41
C GLU A 36 11.85 -1.33 4.41
N SER A 37 11.68 -1.09 5.71
CA SER A 37 12.31 -1.93 6.75
C SER A 37 11.47 -3.15 7.15
N THR A 38 10.14 -3.04 7.16
CA THR A 38 9.27 -4.10 7.70
C THR A 38 8.19 -4.58 6.74
N VAL A 39 7.77 -3.77 5.76
CA VAL A 39 6.63 -4.11 4.89
C VAL A 39 7.08 -4.76 3.59
N PHE A 40 7.77 -4.02 2.71
CA PHE A 40 8.19 -4.50 1.40
C PHE A 40 9.06 -5.76 1.44
N PRO A 41 9.99 -5.95 2.40
CA PRO A 41 10.77 -7.19 2.49
C PRO A 41 9.94 -8.44 2.78
N ARG A 42 8.68 -8.28 3.22
CA ARG A 42 7.77 -9.37 3.57
C ARG A 42 6.56 -9.46 2.63
N GLU A 43 6.47 -8.56 1.64
CA GLU A 43 5.36 -8.53 0.70
C GLU A 43 5.47 -9.68 -0.31
N PRO A 44 4.46 -10.56 -0.41
CA PRO A 44 4.41 -11.60 -1.45
C PRO A 44 4.47 -11.00 -2.86
N ASP A 45 5.13 -11.69 -3.79
CA ASP A 45 5.32 -11.20 -5.17
C ASP A 45 4.01 -10.89 -5.88
N CYS A 46 2.97 -11.69 -5.69
CA CYS A 46 1.65 -11.45 -6.28
C CYS A 46 0.99 -10.16 -5.76
N LEU A 47 1.20 -9.82 -4.48
CA LEU A 47 0.73 -8.55 -3.91
C LEU A 47 1.51 -7.37 -4.48
N ARG A 48 2.83 -7.49 -4.56
CA ARG A 48 3.69 -6.48 -5.19
C ARG A 48 3.28 -6.22 -6.64
N GLU A 49 3.07 -7.27 -7.42
CA GLU A 49 2.61 -7.18 -8.81
C GLU A 49 1.26 -6.47 -8.93
N LEU A 50 0.27 -6.86 -8.10
CA LEU A 50 -1.04 -6.24 -8.10
C LEU A 50 -0.98 -4.77 -7.67
N ARG A 51 -0.14 -4.42 -6.69
CA ARG A 51 0.09 -3.04 -6.27
C ARG A 51 0.68 -2.19 -7.39
N LEU A 52 1.67 -2.69 -8.10
CA LEU A 52 2.28 -1.99 -9.24
C LEU A 52 1.30 -1.84 -10.40
N ALA A 53 0.48 -2.86 -10.68
CA ALA A 53 -0.59 -2.77 -11.67
C ALA A 53 -1.63 -1.70 -11.27
N THR A 54 -2.07 -1.72 -10.01
CA THR A 54 -3.04 -0.78 -9.44
C THR A 54 -2.52 0.66 -9.48
N ALA A 55 -1.22 0.88 -9.29
CA ALA A 55 -0.62 2.21 -9.33
C ALA A 55 -0.79 2.93 -10.69
N SER A 56 -1.06 2.18 -11.77
CA SER A 56 -1.35 2.73 -13.10
C SER A 56 -2.83 3.07 -13.31
N HIS A 57 -3.72 2.69 -12.39
CA HIS A 57 -5.16 2.97 -12.50
C HIS A 57 -5.46 4.46 -12.19
N PRO A 58 -6.37 5.14 -12.93
CA PRO A 58 -6.72 6.54 -12.66
C PRO A 58 -7.21 6.82 -11.23
N MET A 59 -7.77 5.81 -10.57
CA MET A 59 -8.24 5.86 -9.18
C MET A 59 -7.33 5.09 -8.21
N ALA A 60 -6.03 4.95 -8.51
CA ALA A 60 -5.06 4.24 -7.66
C ALA A 60 -5.06 4.68 -6.19
N ALA A 61 -5.43 5.95 -5.94
CA ALA A 61 -5.61 6.49 -4.60
C ALA A 61 -6.76 5.84 -3.79
N MET A 62 -7.54 4.90 -4.36
CA MET A 62 -8.52 4.11 -3.60
C MET A 62 -7.89 2.88 -2.92
N ALA A 63 -6.81 2.33 -3.45
CA ALA A 63 -6.22 1.08 -2.97
C ALA A 63 -5.72 1.15 -1.52
N ALA A 64 -5.91 0.10 -0.74
CA ALA A 64 -5.33 -0.02 0.61
C ALA A 64 -3.81 0.18 0.58
N SER A 65 -3.23 0.70 1.66
CA SER A 65 -1.78 0.89 1.74
C SER A 65 -1.05 -0.43 2.04
N PRO A 66 0.24 -0.59 1.68
CA PRO A 66 0.95 -1.85 1.90
C PRO A 66 1.05 -2.25 3.37
N ASP A 67 1.20 -1.28 4.27
CA ASP A 67 1.23 -1.47 5.72
C ASP A 67 -0.13 -1.90 6.29
N GLU A 68 -1.22 -1.33 5.78
CA GLU A 68 -2.59 -1.75 6.14
C GLU A 68 -2.85 -3.20 5.68
N VAL A 69 -2.43 -3.53 4.46
CA VAL A 69 -2.54 -4.88 3.91
C VAL A 69 -1.72 -5.91 4.71
N GLN A 70 -0.51 -5.56 5.16
CA GLN A 70 0.27 -6.41 6.05
C GLN A 70 -0.45 -6.64 7.40
N LEU A 71 -1.10 -5.60 7.94
CA LEU A 71 -1.88 -5.72 9.17
C LEU A 71 -3.08 -6.67 9.02
N PHE A 72 -3.79 -6.63 7.88
CA PHE A 72 -4.91 -7.55 7.62
C PHE A 72 -4.48 -9.01 7.68
N GLY A 73 -3.36 -9.36 7.03
CA GLY A 73 -2.81 -10.71 7.08
C GLY A 73 -2.55 -11.17 8.51
N LEU A 74 -1.85 -10.34 9.30
CA LEU A 74 -1.57 -10.61 10.70
C LEU A 74 -2.85 -10.82 11.52
N LEU A 75 -3.85 -9.94 11.38
CA LEU A 75 -5.10 -10.04 12.14
C LEU A 75 -5.88 -11.31 11.79
N LEU A 76 -5.96 -11.67 10.51
CA LEU A 76 -6.68 -12.87 10.06
C LEU A 76 -6.01 -14.16 10.59
N GLU A 77 -4.68 -14.22 10.53
CA GLU A 77 -3.91 -15.34 11.10
C GLU A 77 -4.12 -15.44 12.62
N MET A 78 -4.02 -14.31 13.35
CA MET A 78 -4.23 -14.28 14.81
C MET A 78 -5.65 -14.68 15.22
N LEU A 79 -6.64 -14.34 14.41
CA LEU A 79 -8.04 -14.71 14.66
C LEU A 79 -8.36 -16.16 14.25
N GLY A 80 -7.46 -16.83 13.51
CA GLY A 80 -7.75 -18.13 12.90
C GLY A 80 -8.95 -18.06 11.94
N ALA A 81 -9.05 -16.96 11.18
CA ALA A 81 -10.18 -16.70 10.30
C ALA A 81 -10.29 -17.78 9.21
N ARG A 82 -11.53 -18.20 8.92
CA ARG A 82 -11.87 -19.13 7.81
C ARG A 82 -12.84 -18.53 6.81
N ASN A 83 -13.64 -17.56 7.25
CA ASN A 83 -14.61 -16.87 6.42
C ASN A 83 -14.41 -15.37 6.58
N ALA A 84 -14.34 -14.65 5.47
CA ALA A 84 -14.25 -13.19 5.44
C ALA A 84 -15.31 -12.60 4.51
N ILE A 85 -15.70 -11.35 4.78
CA ILE A 85 -16.49 -10.53 3.88
C ILE A 85 -15.73 -9.23 3.64
N GLU A 86 -15.59 -8.84 2.38
CA GLU A 86 -15.00 -7.56 1.98
C GLU A 86 -16.03 -6.76 1.19
N VAL A 87 -16.27 -5.53 1.61
CA VAL A 87 -17.18 -4.59 0.96
C VAL A 87 -16.36 -3.41 0.45
N GLY A 88 -16.25 -3.27 -0.86
CA GLY A 88 -15.27 -2.43 -1.55
C GLY A 88 -14.00 -3.21 -1.83
N VAL A 89 -13.89 -3.75 -3.05
CA VAL A 89 -12.80 -4.61 -3.55
C VAL A 89 -11.84 -3.81 -4.43
N PHE A 90 -12.37 -2.92 -5.27
CA PHE A 90 -11.60 -2.18 -6.28
C PHE A 90 -10.73 -3.15 -7.12
N THR A 91 -9.43 -2.90 -7.24
CA THR A 91 -8.48 -3.79 -7.95
C THR A 91 -8.11 -5.06 -7.16
N GLY A 92 -8.58 -5.20 -5.91
CA GLY A 92 -8.43 -6.41 -5.11
C GLY A 92 -7.13 -6.54 -4.33
N TYR A 93 -6.39 -5.44 -4.07
CA TYR A 93 -5.14 -5.51 -3.31
C TYR A 93 -5.34 -6.02 -1.86
N SER A 94 -6.34 -5.50 -1.14
CA SER A 94 -6.78 -6.01 0.16
C SER A 94 -7.34 -7.43 0.05
N LEU A 95 -8.22 -7.67 -0.92
CA LEU A 95 -8.83 -8.99 -1.16
C LEU A 95 -7.81 -10.10 -1.36
N LEU A 96 -6.77 -9.84 -2.14
CA LEU A 96 -5.70 -10.81 -2.38
C LEU A 96 -4.94 -11.13 -1.09
N ALA A 97 -4.69 -10.15 -0.23
CA ALA A 97 -4.02 -10.38 1.04
C ALA A 97 -4.90 -11.15 2.03
N ILE A 98 -6.20 -10.87 2.06
CA ILE A 98 -7.16 -11.67 2.83
C ILE A 98 -7.12 -13.13 2.34
N ALA A 99 -7.14 -13.34 1.02
CA ALA A 99 -7.08 -14.69 0.44
C ALA A 99 -5.79 -15.44 0.80
N LEU A 100 -4.64 -14.77 0.83
CA LEU A 100 -3.36 -15.37 1.20
C LEU A 100 -3.26 -15.72 2.69
N ALA A 101 -3.99 -15.01 3.56
CA ALA A 101 -3.96 -15.22 5.00
C ALA A 101 -4.97 -16.27 5.50
N LEU A 102 -6.01 -16.55 4.71
CA LEU A 102 -6.96 -17.62 5.02
C LEU A 102 -6.35 -19.00 4.71
N PRO A 103 -6.79 -20.07 5.39
CA PRO A 103 -6.41 -21.44 5.01
C PRO A 103 -6.93 -21.80 3.61
N ASP A 104 -6.39 -22.86 3.00
CA ASP A 104 -6.76 -23.31 1.64
C ASP A 104 -8.27 -23.55 1.43
N ASP A 105 -8.99 -23.94 2.50
CA ASP A 105 -10.44 -24.14 2.49
C ASP A 105 -11.25 -22.90 2.92
N GLY A 106 -10.56 -21.77 3.09
CA GLY A 106 -11.12 -20.48 3.46
C GLY A 106 -12.02 -19.90 2.37
N LYS A 107 -12.97 -19.06 2.79
CA LYS A 107 -13.97 -18.47 1.88
C LYS A 107 -14.06 -16.97 2.07
N ILE A 108 -14.19 -16.26 0.95
CA ILE A 108 -14.38 -14.81 0.95
C ILE A 108 -15.63 -14.47 0.16
N VAL A 109 -16.49 -13.66 0.76
CA VAL A 109 -17.57 -12.96 0.04
C VAL A 109 -17.05 -11.56 -0.29
N ALA A 110 -16.76 -11.31 -1.55
CA ALA A 110 -16.27 -10.02 -2.03
C ALA A 110 -17.40 -9.26 -2.72
N ILE A 111 -17.67 -8.04 -2.28
CA ILE A 111 -18.79 -7.21 -2.75
C ILE A 111 -18.25 -5.89 -3.25
N ASP A 112 -18.46 -5.61 -4.53
CA ASP A 112 -18.20 -4.32 -5.14
C ASP A 112 -19.35 -3.95 -6.07
N PHE A 113 -19.53 -2.66 -6.34
CA PHE A 113 -20.59 -2.17 -7.22
C PHE A 113 -20.26 -2.40 -8.70
N THR A 114 -18.97 -2.47 -9.06
CA THR A 114 -18.48 -2.75 -10.42
C THR A 114 -17.56 -3.95 -10.46
N ARG A 115 -17.59 -4.68 -11.58
CA ARG A 115 -16.61 -5.74 -11.87
C ARG A 115 -15.34 -5.16 -12.50
N GLU A 116 -15.51 -4.17 -13.36
CA GLU A 116 -14.42 -3.50 -14.06
C GLU A 116 -13.79 -2.46 -13.13
N SER A 117 -12.52 -2.63 -12.77
CA SER A 117 -11.71 -1.73 -11.95
C SER A 117 -10.26 -1.74 -12.43
#